data_AF-A0A816XXV3-F1
#
_entry.id   AF-A0A816XXV3-F1
#
_cell.length_a   1.000
_cell.length_b   1.000
_cell.length_c   1.000
_cell.angle_alpha   90.00
_cell.angle_beta   90.00
_cell.angle_gamma   90.00
#
_symmetry.space_group_name_H-M   'P 1'
#
loop_
_entity.id
_entity.type
_entity.pdbx_description
1 polymer ?
#
loop_
_entity_poly.entity_id
_entity_poly.type
_entity_poly.pdbx_seq_one_letter_code
_entity_poly.pdbx_strand_id
1 'polypeptide(L)'
;MALSDDLPPELTKDVKRRSKKRRSVRSKDVEVLLSVATRAAHIARDKGYYTVSPEAIRCVEVLRMIRSMPLTPRLITKTNALRSLQFLATNGNPKIRSESKSLLYHLNKGVLASR
;
A
#
# COMPACT_ATOMS: atom_id res chain seq x y z
N MET A 1 -30.03 31.92 45.43
CA MET A 1 -29.65 30.50 45.23
C MET A 1 -29.40 30.30 43.74
N ALA A 2 -28.14 30.25 43.33
CA ALA A 2 -27.74 30.03 41.95
C ALA A 2 -27.55 28.52 41.75
N LEU A 3 -28.26 27.94 40.79
CA LEU A 3 -28.08 26.55 40.35
C LEU A 3 -26.79 26.49 39.53
N SER A 4 -25.82 25.71 40.01
CA SER A 4 -24.54 25.49 39.35
C SER A 4 -24.73 24.78 38.00
N ASP A 5 -24.19 25.41 36.96
CA ASP A 5 -23.69 24.83 35.72
C ASP A 5 -22.86 23.57 36.02
N ASP A 6 -23.33 22.41 35.57
CA ASP A 6 -22.58 21.15 35.62
C ASP A 6 -22.48 20.56 34.21
N LEU A 7 -21.84 21.30 33.31
CA LEU A 7 -21.48 20.81 31.99
C LEU A 7 -20.02 20.32 32.01
N PRO A 8 -19.73 19.08 31.58
CA PRO A 8 -18.37 18.57 31.57
C PRO A 8 -17.51 19.34 30.55
N PRO A 9 -16.19 19.48 30.78
CA PRO A 9 -15.31 20.16 29.85
C PRO A 9 -15.23 19.40 28.53
N GLU A 10 -15.53 20.10 27.42
CA GLU A 10 -15.28 19.67 26.05
C GLU A 10 -13.79 19.31 25.92
N LEU A 11 -13.50 18.02 25.83
CA LEU A 11 -12.19 17.48 25.51
C LEU A 11 -11.84 17.84 24.06
N THR A 12 -11.37 19.06 23.83
CA THR A 12 -10.68 19.44 22.60
C THR A 12 -9.35 18.69 22.60
N LYS A 13 -9.40 17.43 22.14
CA LYS A 13 -8.19 16.70 21.75
C LYS A 13 -7.70 17.38 20.48
N ASP A 14 -6.91 18.43 20.65
CA ASP A 14 -5.97 18.92 19.66
C ASP A 14 -4.99 17.78 19.35
N VAL A 15 -5.46 16.84 18.53
CA VAL A 15 -4.60 15.87 17.85
C VAL A 15 -3.83 16.71 16.86
N LYS A 16 -2.72 17.28 17.36
CA LYS A 16 -1.66 17.92 16.59
C LYS A 16 -1.31 16.95 15.47
N ARG A 17 -1.96 17.12 14.32
CA ARG A 17 -1.71 16.37 13.10
C ARG A 17 -0.25 16.64 12.78
N ARG A 18 0.60 15.73 13.24
CA ARG A 18 2.03 15.75 12.99
C ARG A 18 2.15 15.73 11.48
N SER A 19 2.37 16.89 10.90
CA SER A 19 2.64 17.09 9.50
C SER A 19 3.96 16.36 9.24
N LYS A 20 3.84 15.05 8.97
CA LYS A 20 4.93 14.20 8.55
C LYS A 20 5.37 14.82 7.24
N LYS A 21 6.38 15.69 7.29
CA LYS A 21 7.11 16.23 6.13
C LYS A 21 7.28 15.05 5.18
N ARG A 22 6.51 15.03 4.09
CA ARG A 22 6.45 13.87 3.18
C ARG A 22 7.87 13.68 2.68
N ARG A 23 8.60 12.70 3.23
CA ARG A 23 9.88 12.32 2.65
C ARG A 23 9.58 11.97 1.20
N SER A 24 10.34 12.54 0.27
CA SER A 24 10.22 12.20 -1.13
C SER A 24 10.47 10.70 -1.27
N VAL A 25 9.56 10.01 -1.95
CA VAL A 25 9.73 8.58 -2.24
C VAL A 25 10.81 8.45 -3.32
N ARG A 26 11.85 7.65 -3.06
CA ARG A 26 12.91 7.42 -4.03
C ARG A 26 12.55 6.24 -4.92
N SER A 27 12.94 6.28 -6.19
CA SER A 27 12.71 5.16 -7.13
C SER A 27 13.28 3.84 -6.59
N LYS A 28 14.48 3.89 -6.00
CA LYS A 28 15.15 2.72 -5.40
C LYS A 28 14.31 2.07 -4.31
N ASP A 29 13.60 2.85 -3.49
CA ASP A 29 12.79 2.30 -2.40
C ASP A 29 11.60 1.51 -2.98
N VAL A 30 10.98 2.04 -4.03
CA VAL A 30 9.87 1.38 -4.75
C VAL A 30 10.36 0.11 -5.46
N GLU A 31 11.49 0.18 -6.15
CA GLU A 31 12.12 -0.97 -6.81
C GLU A 31 12.42 -2.10 -5.82
N VAL A 32 12.97 -1.76 -4.65
CA VAL A 32 13.22 -2.74 -3.58
C VAL A 32 11.92 -3.39 -3.12
N LEU A 33 10.87 -2.61 -2.85
CA LEU A 33 9.57 -3.16 -2.45
C LEU A 33 8.98 -4.07 -3.54
N LEU A 34 9.06 -3.69 -4.82
CA LEU A 34 8.59 -4.53 -5.93
C LEU A 34 9.37 -5.85 -6.03
N SER A 35 10.69 -5.81 -5.86
CA SER A 35 11.53 -7.02 -5.83
C SER A 35 11.17 -7.93 -4.65
N VAL A 36 10.97 -7.36 -3.46
CA VAL A 36 10.55 -8.13 -2.28
C VAL A 36 9.18 -8.77 -2.49
N ALA A 37 8.21 -8.03 -3.01
CA ALA A 37 6.87 -8.54 -3.30
C ALA A 37 6.92 -9.68 -4.33
N THR A 38 7.71 -9.52 -5.40
CA THR A 38 7.88 -10.52 -6.46
C THR A 38 8.48 -11.82 -5.92
N ARG A 39 9.56 -11.70 -5.14
CA ARG A 39 10.20 -12.87 -4.52
C ARG A 39 9.25 -13.59 -3.56
N ALA A 40 8.57 -12.84 -2.70
CA ALA A 40 7.60 -13.41 -1.76
C ALA A 40 6.43 -14.11 -2.48
N ALA A 41 5.96 -13.54 -3.59
CA ALA A 41 4.89 -14.13 -4.39
C ALA A 41 5.30 -15.41 -5.11
N HIS A 42 6.56 -15.53 -5.55
CA HIS A 42 7.09 -16.80 -6.09
C HIS A 42 7.09 -17.89 -5.02
N ILE A 43 7.68 -17.62 -3.87
CA ILE A 43 7.75 -18.61 -2.77
C ILE A 43 6.34 -18.99 -2.31
N ALA A 44 5.42 -18.02 -2.21
CA ALA A 44 4.04 -18.29 -1.84
C ALA A 44 3.33 -19.18 -2.87
N ARG A 45 3.58 -18.97 -4.17
CA ARG A 45 3.01 -19.79 -5.25
C ARG A 45 3.50 -21.23 -5.16
N ASP A 46 4.79 -21.43 -4.87
CA ASP A 46 5.39 -22.76 -4.79
C ASP A 46 4.82 -23.58 -3.60
N LYS A 47 4.24 -22.91 -2.59
CA LYS A 47 3.52 -23.54 -1.46
C LYS A 47 2.07 -23.92 -1.77
N GLY A 48 1.55 -23.56 -2.94
CA GLY A 48 0.18 -23.84 -3.37
C GLY A 48 -0.76 -22.63 -3.36
N TYR A 49 -1.87 -22.76 -4.08
CA TYR A 49 -2.76 -21.65 -4.39
C TYR A 49 -3.61 -21.17 -3.22
N TYR A 50 -4.13 -22.07 -2.39
CA TYR A 50 -5.05 -21.69 -1.30
C TYR A 50 -4.38 -21.74 0.09
N THR A 51 -3.05 -21.82 0.10
CA THR A 51 -2.26 -21.92 1.32
C THR A 51 -2.01 -20.53 1.90
N VAL A 52 -2.31 -20.36 3.19
CA VAL A 52 -1.84 -19.20 3.95
C VAL A 52 -0.38 -19.44 4.31
N SER A 53 0.53 -18.68 3.69
CA SER A 53 1.96 -18.76 3.95
C SER A 53 2.52 -17.43 4.48
N PRO A 54 3.59 -17.45 5.29
CA PRO A 54 4.26 -16.24 5.74
C PRO A 54 4.68 -15.31 4.59
N GLU A 55 5.02 -15.88 3.44
CA GLU A 55 5.41 -15.14 2.24
C GLU A 55 4.21 -14.53 1.53
N ALA A 56 3.04 -15.17 1.54
CA ALA A 56 1.82 -14.56 1.05
C ALA A 56 1.44 -13.34 1.90
N ILE A 57 1.52 -13.47 3.23
CA ILE A 57 1.28 -12.37 4.17
C ILE A 57 2.26 -11.22 3.91
N ARG A 58 3.56 -11.53 3.85
CA ARG A 58 4.62 -10.54 3.58
C ARG A 58 4.42 -9.84 2.22
N CYS A 59 4.05 -10.58 1.19
CA CYS A 59 3.75 -10.00 -0.13
C CYS A 59 2.62 -8.96 -0.02
N VAL A 60 1.52 -9.32 0.65
CA VAL A 60 0.36 -8.43 0.86
C VAL A 60 0.73 -7.19 1.67
N GLU A 61 1.54 -7.33 2.72
CA GLU A 61 2.03 -6.21 3.51
C GLU A 61 2.85 -5.23 2.67
N VAL A 62 3.73 -5.76 1.81
CA VAL A 62 4.54 -4.93 0.90
C VAL A 62 3.67 -4.21 -0.12
N LEU A 63 2.66 -4.87 -0.68
CA LEU A 63 1.68 -4.21 -1.57
C LEU A 63 0.96 -3.06 -0.86
N ARG A 64 0.58 -3.25 0.42
CA ARG A 64 -0.04 -2.18 1.23
C ARG A 64 0.91 -1.02 1.51
N MET A 65 2.20 -1.31 1.76
CA MET A 65 3.22 -0.27 1.90
C MET A 65 3.32 0.56 0.62
N ILE A 66 3.45 -0.09 -0.54
CA ILE A 66 3.49 0.59 -1.85
C ILE A 66 2.25 1.45 -2.05
N ARG A 67 1.04 0.95 -1.71
CA ARG A 67 -0.22 1.70 -1.83
C ARG A 67 -0.23 2.99 -0.99
N SER A 68 0.38 2.95 0.19
CA SER A 68 0.43 4.10 1.10
C SER A 68 1.47 5.16 0.70
N MET A 69 2.37 4.81 -0.23
CA MET A 69 3.39 5.74 -0.70
C MET A 69 2.80 6.78 -1.65
N PRO A 70 3.24 8.04 -1.57
CA PRO A 70 2.87 9.06 -2.53
C PRO A 70 3.62 8.89 -3.86
N LEU A 71 3.20 7.91 -4.65
CA LEU A 71 3.81 7.60 -5.95
C LEU A 71 3.32 8.56 -7.02
N THR A 72 4.24 9.23 -7.69
CA THR A 72 3.93 10.05 -8.86
C THR A 72 3.90 9.20 -10.12
N PRO A 73 3.17 9.59 -11.18
CA PRO A 73 3.18 8.86 -12.46
C PRO A 73 4.59 8.62 -13.00
N ARG A 74 5.47 9.63 -12.90
CA ARG A 74 6.89 9.52 -13.30
C ARG A 74 7.62 8.42 -12.54
N LEU A 75 7.38 8.27 -11.24
CA LEU A 75 7.98 7.19 -10.45
C LEU A 75 7.42 5.83 -10.87
N ILE A 76 6.09 5.72 -11.04
CA ILE A 76 5.42 4.48 -11.46
C ILE A 76 5.99 3.96 -12.78
N THR A 77 6.17 4.84 -13.77
CA THR A 77 6.78 4.49 -15.07
C THR A 77 8.25 4.14 -14.92
N LYS A 78 9.03 4.95 -14.20
CA LYS A 78 10.48 4.73 -14.04
C LYS A 78 10.81 3.39 -13.40
N THR A 79 10.03 2.96 -12.40
CA THR A 79 10.27 1.72 -11.67
C THR A 79 9.57 0.51 -12.28
N ASN A 80 8.90 0.66 -13.43
CA ASN A 80 8.10 -0.37 -14.07
C ASN A 80 7.07 -1.02 -13.14
N ALA A 81 6.52 -0.25 -12.18
CA ALA A 81 5.67 -0.79 -11.11
C ALA A 81 4.44 -1.51 -11.65
N LEU A 82 3.84 -0.99 -12.73
CA LEU A 82 2.66 -1.60 -13.35
C LEU A 82 2.95 -3.01 -13.88
N ARG A 83 4.11 -3.24 -14.49
CA ARG A 83 4.49 -4.55 -15.04
C ARG A 83 4.65 -5.59 -13.93
N SER A 84 5.34 -5.23 -12.85
CA SER A 84 5.48 -6.11 -11.67
C SER A 84 4.12 -6.42 -11.06
N LEU A 85 3.23 -5.44 -10.93
CA LEU A 85 1.91 -5.64 -10.35
C LEU A 85 0.98 -6.47 -11.25
N GLN A 86 1.09 -6.35 -12.58
CA GLN A 86 0.39 -7.22 -13.53
C GLN A 86 0.81 -8.68 -13.35
N PHE A 87 2.10 -8.94 -13.18
CA PHE A 87 2.60 -10.28 -12.87
C PHE A 87 2.04 -10.80 -11.54
N LEU A 88 2.03 -9.98 -10.49
CA LEU A 88 1.47 -10.37 -9.18
C LEU A 88 -0.06 -10.58 -9.24
N ALA A 89 -0.75 -9.88 -10.13
CA ALA A 89 -2.18 -10.02 -10.36
C ALA A 89 -2.58 -11.34 -11.06
N THR A 90 -1.63 -12.14 -11.55
CA THR A 90 -1.87 -13.50 -12.05
C THR A 90 -1.42 -14.58 -11.08
N ASN A 91 -0.99 -14.21 -9.86
CA ASN A 91 -0.55 -15.17 -8.85
C ASN A 91 -1.67 -16.16 -8.48
N GLY A 92 -1.29 -17.42 -8.26
CA GLY A 92 -2.24 -18.46 -7.87
C GLY A 92 -2.81 -18.26 -6.47
N ASN A 93 -2.11 -17.55 -5.58
CA ASN A 93 -2.65 -17.16 -4.29
C ASN A 93 -3.74 -16.09 -4.44
N PRO A 94 -5.00 -16.38 -4.05
CA PRO A 94 -6.13 -15.49 -4.32
C PRO A 94 -5.99 -14.15 -3.59
N LYS A 95 -5.33 -14.13 -2.43
CA LYS A 95 -5.15 -12.90 -1.65
C LYS A 95 -4.10 -11.99 -2.28
N ILE A 96 -2.94 -12.54 -2.69
CA ILE A 96 -1.92 -11.79 -3.44
C ILE A 96 -2.53 -11.23 -4.73
N ARG A 97 -3.27 -12.06 -5.47
CA ARG A 97 -3.94 -11.68 -6.71
C ARG A 97 -4.91 -10.51 -6.50
N SER A 98 -5.78 -10.61 -5.50
CA SER A 98 -6.79 -9.58 -5.20
C SER A 98 -6.15 -8.24 -4.82
N GLU A 99 -5.18 -8.25 -3.91
CA GLU A 99 -4.49 -7.04 -3.44
C GLU A 99 -3.67 -6.41 -4.58
N SER A 100 -3.04 -7.22 -5.43
CA SER A 100 -2.30 -6.74 -6.60
C SER A 100 -3.21 -6.05 -7.62
N LYS A 101 -4.38 -6.62 -7.92
CA LYS A 101 -5.39 -6.00 -8.79
C LYS A 101 -5.89 -4.67 -8.22
N SER A 102 -6.17 -4.63 -6.91
CA SER A 102 -6.59 -3.41 -6.22
C SER A 102 -5.53 -2.31 -6.32
N LEU A 103 -4.26 -2.64 -6.08
CA LEU A 103 -3.16 -1.70 -6.21
C LEU A 103 -2.96 -1.23 -7.66
N LEU A 104 -3.02 -2.16 -8.63
CA LEU A 104 -2.89 -1.81 -10.04
C LEU A 104 -3.99 -0.81 -10.47
N TYR A 105 -5.23 -1.04 -10.04
CA TYR A 105 -6.34 -0.12 -10.27
C TYR A 105 -6.10 1.25 -9.63
N HIS A 106 -5.62 1.29 -8.38
CA HIS A 106 -5.29 2.53 -7.68
C HIS A 106 -4.20 3.34 -8.42
N LEU A 107 -3.12 2.68 -8.85
CA LEU A 107 -2.03 3.34 -9.58
C LEU A 107 -2.48 3.81 -10.97
N ASN A 108 -3.25 3.00 -11.70
CA ASN A 108 -3.78 3.39 -13.01
C ASN A 108 -4.71 4.61 -12.92
N LYS A 109 -5.56 4.69 -11.89
CA LYS A 109 -6.36 5.89 -11.64
C LYS A 109 -5.51 7.14 -11.46
N GLY A 110 -4.44 7.05 -10.66
CA GLY A 110 -3.52 8.18 -10.44
C GLY A 110 -2.76 8.59 -11.72
N VAL A 111 -2.34 7.61 -12.53
CA VAL A 111 -1.64 7.85 -13.80
C VAL A 111 -2.57 8.50 -14.83
N LEU A 112 -3.81 8.02 -14.95
CA LEU A 112 -4.79 8.56 -15.90
C LEU A 112 -5.31 9.94 -15.48
N ALA A 113 -5.44 10.22 -14.19
CA ALA A 113 -5.85 11.53 -13.67
C ALA A 113 -4.76 12.62 -13.77
N SER A 114 -3.54 12.26 -14.18
CA SER A 114 -2.41 13.18 -14.33
C SER A 114 -2.09 13.53 -15.79
N ARG A 115 -2.93 13.10 -16.74
CA ARG A 115 -2.88 13.47 -18.16
C ARG A 115 -3.91 14.54 -18.46
#